data_AF-A0A2V9XLR2-F1
#
_entry.id   AF-A0A2V9XLR2-F1
#
_cell.length_a   1.000
_cell.length_b   1.000
_cell.length_c   1.000
_cell.angle_alpha   90.00
_cell.angle_beta   90.00
_cell.angle_gamma   90.00
#
_symmetry.space_group_name_H-M   'P 1'
#
loop_
_entity.id
_entity.type
_entity.pdbx_description
1 polymer ?
#
loop_
_entity_poly.entity_id
_entity_poly.type
_entity_poly.pdbx_seq_one_letter_code
_entity_poly.pdbx_strand_id
1 'polypeptide(L)'
;MLIPVQRWIWSDADRRVQKLLRFSETETDGGRDILRAAEVTSDPLLRRLYLEHAIDEFRHGVLFRHRAAALLKVSPCRSNSGFQGDWLTPGGHGLDDLQVDGESDSDMLAFLHLSEKAAASRFTVYRDVMQHDPPTRAVFEEILHDETFHMNYTLTQLARVEPKRHRRHLWRARLSRLWKVYLRLATGLSGILGSMLLTIQYFVLLPPFAWLAKRAARRELSGWTIVSPGGSESLDRQY
;
A
#
# COMPACT_ATOMS: atom_id res chain seq x y z
N MET A 1 -3.12 15.31 -13.45
CA MET A 1 -3.14 13.86 -13.73
C MET A 1 -2.66 13.62 -15.16
N LEU A 2 -1.89 12.56 -15.40
CA LEU A 2 -1.37 12.22 -16.73
C LEU A 2 -2.39 11.36 -17.49
N ILE A 3 -3.43 11.99 -18.05
CA ILE A 3 -4.45 11.35 -18.89
C ILE A 3 -3.84 10.47 -20.01
N PRO A 4 -2.75 10.86 -20.69
CA PRO A 4 -2.13 10.03 -21.72
C PRO A 4 -1.59 8.71 -21.17
N VAL A 5 -0.99 8.72 -19.97
CA VAL A 5 -0.46 7.52 -19.30
C VAL A 5 -1.60 6.60 -18.89
N GLN A 6 -2.70 7.15 -18.37
CA GLN A 6 -3.88 6.35 -18.04
C GLN A 6 -4.48 5.72 -19.30
N ARG A 7 -4.64 6.46 -20.40
CA ARG A 7 -5.08 5.88 -21.69
C ARG A 7 -4.20 4.73 -22.14
N TRP A 8 -2.87 4.87 -22.03
CA TRP A 8 -1.93 3.80 -22.37
C TRP A 8 -2.10 2.55 -21.49
N ILE A 9 -2.13 2.71 -20.16
CA ILE A 9 -2.31 1.58 -19.22
C ILE A 9 -3.62 0.86 -19.49
N TRP A 10 -4.69 1.63 -19.71
CA TRP A 10 -6.03 1.11 -19.88
C TRP A 10 -6.31 0.56 -21.28
N SER A 11 -5.45 0.83 -22.27
CA SER A 11 -5.56 0.28 -23.62
C SER A 11 -5.21 -1.21 -23.69
N ASP A 12 -4.38 -1.69 -22.75
CA ASP A 12 -3.99 -3.09 -22.61
C ASP A 12 -5.08 -3.89 -21.87
N ALA A 13 -5.54 -4.98 -22.49
CA ALA A 13 -6.62 -5.81 -21.96
C ALA A 13 -6.23 -6.56 -20.68
N ASP A 14 -5.00 -7.08 -20.59
CA ASP A 14 -4.54 -7.84 -19.43
C ASP A 14 -4.38 -6.91 -18.23
N ARG A 15 -3.80 -5.73 -18.45
CA ARG A 15 -3.68 -4.70 -17.40
C ARG A 15 -5.04 -4.19 -16.94
N ARG A 16 -6.00 -4.05 -17.87
CA ARG A 16 -7.38 -3.68 -17.54
C ARG A 16 -8.01 -4.73 -16.62
N VAL A 17 -7.93 -6.01 -16.97
CA VAL A 17 -8.45 -7.11 -16.14
C VAL A 17 -7.82 -7.09 -14.75
N GLN A 18 -6.49 -7.03 -14.66
CA GLN A 18 -5.79 -6.99 -13.37
C GLN A 18 -6.25 -5.81 -12.51
N LYS A 19 -6.43 -4.64 -13.11
CA LYS A 19 -6.85 -3.43 -12.41
C LYS A 19 -8.30 -3.52 -11.92
N LEU A 20 -9.20 -4.10 -12.71
CA LEU A 20 -10.58 -4.37 -12.30
C LEU A 20 -10.65 -5.38 -11.15
N LEU A 21 -9.83 -6.44 -11.18
CA LEU A 21 -9.75 -7.39 -10.06
C LEU A 21 -9.25 -6.72 -8.77
N ARG A 22 -8.23 -5.85 -8.88
CA ARG A 22 -7.75 -5.06 -7.74
C ARG A 22 -8.80 -4.11 -7.18
N PHE A 23 -9.61 -3.48 -8.03
CA PHE A 23 -10.75 -2.69 -7.55
C PHE A 23 -11.77 -3.59 -6.88
N SER A 24 -12.11 -4.74 -7.45
CA SER A 24 -13.01 -5.71 -6.81
C SER A 24 -12.61 -6.04 -5.38
N GLU A 25 -11.32 -6.32 -5.17
CA GLU A 25 -10.76 -6.55 -3.83
C GLU A 25 -10.89 -5.29 -2.95
N THR A 26 -10.52 -4.13 -3.49
CA THR A 26 -10.56 -2.85 -2.75
C THR A 26 -11.96 -2.50 -2.22
N GLU A 27 -12.96 -2.50 -3.09
CA GLU A 27 -14.33 -2.16 -2.69
C GLU A 27 -14.87 -3.22 -1.72
N THR A 28 -14.59 -4.51 -1.96
CA THR A 28 -15.07 -5.58 -1.06
C THR A 28 -14.48 -5.45 0.34
N ASP A 29 -13.21 -5.13 0.46
CA ASP A 29 -12.53 -4.94 1.74
C ASP A 29 -13.02 -3.66 2.43
N GLY A 30 -13.17 -2.55 1.68
CA GLY A 30 -13.78 -1.30 2.18
C GLY A 30 -15.20 -1.51 2.71
N GLY A 31 -16.02 -2.32 2.03
CA GLY A 31 -17.34 -2.70 2.49
C GLY A 31 -17.33 -3.46 3.82
N ARG A 32 -16.34 -4.32 4.08
CA ARG A 32 -16.19 -5.01 5.39
C ARG A 32 -15.84 -4.04 6.50
N ASP A 33 -14.93 -3.12 6.20
CA ASP A 33 -14.48 -2.08 7.13
C ASP A 33 -15.65 -1.15 7.53
N ILE A 34 -16.48 -0.74 6.57
CA ILE A 34 -17.68 0.07 6.82
C ILE A 34 -18.76 -0.74 7.54
N LEU A 35 -18.96 -2.02 7.18
CA LEU A 35 -19.87 -2.91 7.91
C LEU A 35 -19.46 -3.01 9.38
N ARG A 36 -18.16 -3.17 9.66
CA ARG A 36 -17.64 -3.18 11.02
C ARG A 36 -17.91 -1.85 11.73
N ALA A 37 -17.77 -0.72 11.04
CA ALA A 37 -18.13 0.60 11.60
C ALA A 37 -19.61 0.69 11.99
N ALA A 38 -20.50 0.06 11.22
CA ALA A 38 -21.93 -0.02 11.54
C ALA A 38 -22.22 -0.84 12.82
N GLU A 39 -21.43 -1.88 13.08
CA GLU A 39 -21.57 -2.71 14.29
C GLU A 39 -21.18 -1.94 15.56
N VAL A 40 -20.12 -1.13 15.50
CA VAL A 40 -19.56 -0.46 16.67
C VAL A 40 -20.17 0.92 16.95
N THR A 41 -20.74 1.59 15.94
CA THR A 41 -21.35 2.91 16.14
C THR A 41 -22.58 2.82 17.04
N SER A 42 -22.74 3.80 17.93
CA SER A 42 -23.90 3.90 18.82
C SER A 42 -25.08 4.67 18.20
N ASP A 43 -24.83 5.43 17.14
CA ASP A 43 -25.85 6.23 16.47
C ASP A 43 -26.65 5.37 15.47
N PRO A 44 -27.98 5.20 15.66
CA PRO A 44 -28.78 4.35 14.79
C PRO A 44 -28.91 4.88 13.36
N LEU A 45 -28.83 6.20 13.15
CA LEU A 45 -28.85 6.78 11.82
C LEU A 45 -27.53 6.51 11.09
N LEU A 46 -26.39 6.66 11.77
CA LEU A 46 -25.10 6.33 11.19
C LEU A 46 -24.99 4.84 10.88
N ARG A 47 -25.45 3.98 11.80
CA ARG A 47 -25.51 2.53 11.58
C ARG A 47 -26.23 2.19 10.28
N ARG A 48 -27.42 2.77 10.07
CA ARG A 48 -28.18 2.55 8.84
C ARG A 48 -27.41 3.01 7.60
N LEU A 49 -26.85 4.21 7.63
CA LEU A 49 -26.11 4.77 6.49
C LEU A 49 -24.84 3.98 6.17
N TYR A 50 -24.11 3.50 7.19
CA TYR A 50 -22.95 2.63 7.00
C TYR A 50 -23.36 1.26 6.43
N LEU A 51 -24.47 0.68 6.86
CA LEU A 51 -24.97 -0.56 6.26
C LEU A 51 -25.33 -0.38 4.78
N GLU A 52 -26.03 0.70 4.43
CA GLU A 52 -26.36 1.02 3.04
C GLU A 52 -25.08 1.20 2.21
N HIS A 53 -24.10 1.96 2.71
CA HIS A 53 -22.81 2.15 2.05
C HIS A 53 -22.03 0.85 1.89
N ALA A 54 -21.92 0.01 2.93
CA ALA A 54 -21.24 -1.27 2.84
C ALA A 54 -21.87 -2.20 1.77
N ILE A 55 -23.20 -2.18 1.63
CA ILE A 55 -23.90 -2.94 0.57
C ILE A 55 -23.50 -2.43 -0.82
N ASP A 56 -23.38 -1.11 -1.00
CA ASP A 56 -22.93 -0.51 -2.25
C ASP A 56 -21.49 -0.93 -2.58
N GLU A 57 -20.58 -0.85 -1.62
CA GLU A 57 -19.18 -1.29 -1.78
C GLU A 57 -19.06 -2.76 -2.21
N PHE A 58 -19.84 -3.65 -1.59
CA PHE A 58 -19.89 -5.06 -2.01
C PHE A 58 -20.43 -5.21 -3.44
N ARG A 59 -21.47 -4.42 -3.80
CA ARG A 59 -22.01 -4.41 -5.15
C ARG A 59 -20.97 -3.91 -6.16
N HIS A 60 -20.24 -2.85 -5.86
CA HIS A 60 -19.15 -2.34 -6.70
C HIS A 60 -18.06 -3.40 -6.90
N GLY A 61 -17.69 -4.08 -5.81
CA GLY A 61 -16.78 -5.21 -5.84
C GLY A 61 -17.20 -6.31 -6.82
N VAL A 62 -18.50 -6.64 -6.84
CA VAL A 62 -19.10 -7.61 -7.76
C VAL A 62 -19.12 -7.09 -9.20
N LEU A 63 -19.50 -5.83 -9.44
CA LEU A 63 -19.52 -5.22 -10.77
C LEU A 63 -18.14 -5.28 -11.44
N PHE A 64 -17.09 -4.91 -10.70
CA PHE A 64 -15.72 -4.99 -11.20
C PHE A 64 -15.30 -6.43 -11.53
N ARG A 65 -15.62 -7.39 -10.66
CA ARG A 65 -15.30 -8.81 -10.87
C ARG A 65 -16.02 -9.38 -12.10
N HIS A 66 -17.31 -9.09 -12.23
CA HIS A 66 -18.10 -9.50 -13.40
C HIS A 66 -17.53 -8.91 -14.69
N ARG A 67 -17.12 -7.64 -14.68
CA ARG A 67 -16.50 -7.03 -15.85
C ARG A 67 -15.16 -7.66 -16.20
N ALA A 68 -14.30 -7.90 -15.21
CA ALA A 68 -13.03 -8.59 -15.40
C ALA A 68 -13.23 -9.99 -16.02
N ALA A 69 -14.19 -10.76 -15.48
CA ALA A 69 -14.53 -12.09 -16.00
C ALA A 69 -15.06 -12.03 -17.44
N ALA A 70 -15.86 -11.02 -17.79
CA ALA A 70 -16.35 -10.83 -19.15
C ALA A 70 -15.21 -10.55 -20.14
N LEU A 71 -14.22 -9.74 -19.75
CA LEU A 71 -13.04 -9.45 -20.58
C LEU A 71 -12.19 -10.71 -20.81
N LEU A 72 -11.97 -11.53 -19.77
CA LEU A 72 -11.23 -12.79 -19.87
C LEU A 72 -11.88 -13.81 -20.83
N LYS A 73 -13.21 -13.79 -20.96
CA LYS A 73 -13.93 -14.66 -21.91
C LYS A 73 -13.72 -14.27 -23.37
N VAL A 74 -13.55 -12.98 -23.65
CA VAL A 74 -13.41 -12.43 -25.01
C VAL A 74 -11.95 -12.43 -25.48
N SER A 75 -11.00 -12.39 -24.55
CA SER A 75 -9.57 -12.50 -24.83
C SER A 75 -8.95 -13.48 -23.85
N PRO A 76 -8.82 -14.78 -24.20
CA PRO A 76 -8.04 -15.70 -23.40
C PRO A 76 -6.60 -15.16 -23.35
N CYS A 77 -6.17 -14.70 -22.17
CA CYS A 77 -4.85 -14.09 -21.95
C CYS A 77 -3.75 -14.92 -22.63
N ARG A 78 -2.93 -14.29 -23.47
CA ARG A 78 -1.59 -14.82 -23.73
C ARG A 78 -0.77 -14.53 -22.48
N SER A 79 -0.44 -15.56 -21.70
CA SER A 79 0.37 -15.40 -20.50
C SER A 79 1.78 -14.89 -20.86
N ASN A 80 1.96 -13.58 -20.90
CA ASN A 80 3.27 -12.97 -20.83
C ASN A 80 3.41 -12.37 -19.43
N SER A 81 4.30 -12.97 -18.65
CA SER A 81 4.76 -12.54 -17.32
C SER A 81 5.57 -11.23 -17.38
N GLY A 82 5.04 -10.21 -18.05
CA GLY A 82 5.72 -8.96 -18.34
C GLY A 82 5.36 -7.83 -17.38
N PHE A 83 6.26 -7.55 -16.44
CA PHE A 83 6.37 -6.33 -15.64
C PHE A 83 5.12 -5.90 -14.85
N GLN A 84 5.02 -6.44 -13.63
CA GLN A 84 4.09 -5.97 -12.60
C GLN A 84 4.58 -4.62 -12.07
N GLY A 85 4.16 -3.54 -12.74
CA GLY A 85 4.41 -2.16 -12.33
C GLY A 85 3.58 -1.77 -11.10
N ASP A 86 3.76 -2.46 -9.98
CA ASP A 86 3.10 -2.15 -8.69
C ASP A 86 3.38 -0.73 -8.20
N TRP A 87 4.42 -0.09 -8.75
CA TRP A 87 4.79 1.29 -8.45
C TRP A 87 3.88 2.35 -9.10
N LEU A 88 3.32 2.09 -10.30
CA LEU A 88 2.64 3.12 -11.10
C LEU A 88 1.11 3.10 -10.98
N THR A 89 0.57 2.03 -10.42
CA THR A 89 -0.83 1.96 -9.97
C THR A 89 -0.84 1.28 -8.61
N PRO A 90 -0.61 2.03 -7.52
CA PRO A 90 -0.86 1.49 -6.19
C PRO A 90 -2.26 0.89 -6.19
N GLY A 91 -2.38 -0.39 -5.83
CA GLY A 91 -3.67 -1.01 -5.55
C GLY A 91 -4.45 -0.12 -4.59
N GLY A 92 -5.78 -0.12 -4.70
CA GLY A 92 -6.66 0.82 -3.99
C GLY A 92 -6.45 0.90 -2.48
N HIS A 93 -5.87 -0.14 -1.87
CA HIS A 93 -5.44 -0.21 -0.46
C HIS A 93 -4.11 0.49 -0.11
N GLY A 94 -3.43 1.08 -1.08
CA GLY A 94 -2.06 1.53 -0.93
C GLY A 94 -1.85 2.75 -0.05
N LEU A 95 -2.84 3.27 0.70
CA LEU A 95 -2.66 4.45 1.55
C LEU A 95 -3.37 4.45 2.91
N ASP A 96 -4.47 3.71 3.08
CA ASP A 96 -5.25 3.81 4.30
C ASP A 96 -5.93 2.49 4.68
N ASP A 97 -5.45 1.86 5.74
CA ASP A 97 -6.27 0.92 6.50
C ASP A 97 -7.22 1.74 7.38
N LEU A 98 -8.52 1.43 7.30
CA LEU A 98 -9.53 1.99 8.19
C LEU A 98 -9.35 1.33 9.56
N GLN A 99 -8.94 2.09 10.58
CA GLN A 99 -8.86 1.57 11.94
C GLN A 99 -10.22 1.77 12.63
N VAL A 100 -11.12 0.79 12.47
CA VAL A 100 -12.49 0.89 13.00
C VAL A 100 -12.52 0.85 14.53
N ASP A 101 -11.65 0.04 15.14
CA ASP A 101 -11.64 -0.13 16.59
C ASP A 101 -10.92 1.05 17.28
N GLY A 102 -11.68 1.83 18.05
CA GLY A 102 -11.17 2.93 18.89
C GLY A 102 -11.20 4.32 18.24
N GLU A 103 -11.63 4.45 16.98
CA GLU A 103 -11.86 5.74 16.33
C GLU A 103 -13.25 6.32 16.65
N SER A 104 -13.35 7.64 16.65
CA SER A 104 -14.64 8.33 16.86
C SER A 104 -15.48 8.32 15.57
N ASP A 105 -16.80 8.38 15.68
CA ASP A 105 -17.70 8.50 14.51
C ASP A 105 -17.34 9.71 13.62
N SER A 106 -16.82 10.80 14.21
CA SER A 106 -16.32 11.97 13.47
C SER A 106 -15.06 11.70 12.65
N ASP A 107 -14.12 10.91 13.19
CA ASP A 107 -12.89 10.54 12.47
C ASP A 107 -13.25 9.61 11.30
N MET A 108 -14.12 8.63 11.56
CA MET A 108 -14.69 7.73 10.57
C MET A 108 -15.36 8.48 9.40
N LEU A 109 -16.27 9.40 9.71
CA LEU A 109 -16.97 10.19 8.68
C LEU A 109 -16.02 11.09 7.89
N ALA A 110 -15.02 11.68 8.55
CA ALA A 110 -14.00 12.49 7.88
C ALA A 110 -13.12 11.64 6.95
N PHE A 111 -12.79 10.43 7.37
CA PHE A 111 -12.05 9.47 6.56
C PHE A 111 -12.83 9.06 5.31
N LEU A 112 -14.06 8.55 5.49
CA LEU A 112 -14.92 8.10 4.39
C LEU A 112 -15.14 9.22 3.37
N HIS A 113 -15.46 10.44 3.83
CA HIS A 113 -15.61 11.58 2.93
C HIS A 113 -14.38 11.85 2.06
N LEU A 114 -13.17 11.68 2.62
CA LEU A 114 -11.94 11.87 1.86
C LEU A 114 -11.61 10.68 0.97
N SER A 115 -11.96 9.46 1.35
CA SER A 115 -11.86 8.24 0.52
C SER A 115 -12.73 8.38 -0.71
N GLU A 116 -14.02 8.62 -0.54
CA GLU A 116 -15.02 8.71 -1.61
C GLU A 116 -14.68 9.84 -2.58
N LYS A 117 -14.27 11.00 -2.04
CA LYS A 117 -13.80 12.11 -2.89
C LYS A 117 -12.59 11.73 -3.75
N ALA A 118 -11.68 10.93 -3.22
CA ALA A 118 -10.51 10.47 -3.97
C ALA A 118 -10.88 9.36 -4.97
N ALA A 119 -11.75 8.44 -4.60
CA ALA A 119 -12.29 7.38 -5.45
C ALA A 119 -13.05 7.98 -6.64
N ALA A 120 -14.05 8.82 -6.39
CA ALA A 120 -14.82 9.53 -7.41
C ALA A 120 -13.93 10.33 -8.38
N SER A 121 -12.89 11.00 -7.87
CA SER A 121 -11.93 11.73 -8.70
C SER A 121 -11.17 10.79 -9.67
N ARG A 122 -10.73 9.62 -9.18
CA ARG A 122 -10.03 8.61 -10.00
C ARG A 122 -10.98 7.93 -10.99
N PHE A 123 -12.17 7.55 -10.55
CA PHE A 123 -13.18 6.90 -11.40
C PHE A 123 -13.68 7.83 -12.51
N THR A 124 -13.78 9.14 -12.26
CA THR A 124 -14.05 10.13 -13.31
C THR A 124 -13.00 10.05 -14.42
N VAL A 125 -11.71 10.02 -14.06
CA VAL A 125 -10.62 9.89 -15.04
C VAL A 125 -10.69 8.55 -15.77
N TYR A 126 -11.01 7.45 -15.08
CA TYR A 126 -11.13 6.14 -15.71
C TYR A 126 -12.30 6.08 -16.69
N ARG A 127 -13.48 6.54 -16.30
CA ARG A 127 -14.64 6.69 -17.19
C ARG A 127 -14.29 7.46 -18.46
N ASP A 128 -13.57 8.58 -18.32
CA ASP A 128 -13.23 9.45 -19.46
C ASP A 128 -12.20 8.82 -20.41
N VAL A 129 -11.33 7.93 -19.93
CA VAL A 129 -10.39 7.19 -20.79
C VAL A 129 -10.99 5.92 -21.40
N MET A 130 -12.12 5.43 -20.87
CA MET A 130 -12.84 4.22 -21.32
C MET A 130 -13.73 4.43 -22.56
N GLN A 131 -13.52 5.47 -23.37
CA GLN A 131 -14.37 5.74 -24.55
C GLN A 131 -14.44 4.58 -25.56
N HIS A 132 -13.39 3.75 -25.60
CA HIS A 132 -13.27 2.60 -26.52
C HIS A 132 -13.85 1.29 -25.93
N ASP A 133 -14.34 1.32 -24.68
CA ASP A 133 -14.94 0.16 -24.01
C ASP A 133 -16.21 0.60 -23.25
N PRO A 134 -17.34 0.77 -23.97
CA PRO A 134 -18.60 1.24 -23.37
C PRO A 134 -19.08 0.40 -22.18
N PRO A 135 -18.99 -0.95 -22.20
CA PRO A 135 -19.36 -1.75 -21.03
C PRO A 135 -18.50 -1.47 -19.78
N THR A 136 -17.18 -1.28 -19.91
CA THR A 136 -16.35 -0.91 -18.75
C THR A 136 -16.64 0.52 -18.29
N ARG A 137 -16.89 1.43 -19.23
CA ARG A 137 -17.29 2.81 -18.90
C ARG A 137 -18.59 2.84 -18.06
N ALA A 138 -19.57 2.02 -18.43
CA ALA A 138 -20.85 1.94 -17.71
C ALA A 138 -20.68 1.51 -16.25
N VAL A 139 -19.77 0.58 -15.96
CA VAL A 139 -19.45 0.18 -14.58
C VAL A 139 -18.95 1.38 -13.76
N PHE A 140 -18.00 2.16 -14.30
CA PHE A 140 -17.53 3.36 -13.60
C PHE A 140 -18.61 4.43 -13.45
N GLU A 141 -19.53 4.55 -14.40
CA GLU A 141 -20.63 5.51 -14.34
C GLU A 141 -21.66 5.14 -13.27
N GLU A 142 -21.99 3.85 -13.13
CA GLU A 142 -22.85 3.34 -12.06
C GLU A 142 -22.23 3.61 -10.68
N ILE A 143 -20.96 3.24 -10.51
CA ILE A 143 -20.23 3.45 -9.24
C ILE A 143 -20.14 4.94 -8.89
N LEU A 144 -19.82 5.79 -9.86
CA LEU A 144 -19.76 7.24 -9.65
C LEU A 144 -21.09 7.84 -9.17
N HIS A 145 -22.23 7.22 -9.48
CA HIS A 145 -23.52 7.67 -8.98
C HIS A 145 -23.60 7.48 -7.46
N ASP A 146 -23.26 6.29 -6.98
CA ASP A 146 -23.31 5.93 -5.56
C ASP A 146 -22.31 6.77 -4.74
N GLU A 147 -21.11 6.96 -5.28
CA GLU A 147 -20.04 7.78 -4.69
C GLU A 147 -20.48 9.22 -4.39
N THR A 148 -21.34 9.81 -5.23
CA THR A 148 -21.87 11.15 -4.95
C THR A 148 -22.78 11.16 -3.73
N PHE A 149 -23.58 10.11 -3.53
CA PHE A 149 -24.37 9.96 -2.33
C PHE A 149 -23.47 9.75 -1.11
N HIS A 150 -22.46 8.88 -1.21
CA HIS A 150 -21.51 8.60 -0.14
C HIS A 150 -20.77 9.86 0.32
N MET A 151 -20.25 10.65 -0.62
CA MET A 151 -19.63 11.95 -0.33
C MET A 151 -20.58 12.93 0.38
N ASN A 152 -21.83 12.98 -0.04
CA ASN A 152 -22.82 13.92 0.48
C ASN A 152 -23.26 13.56 1.89
N TYR A 153 -23.59 12.29 2.13
CA TYR A 153 -24.04 11.88 3.45
C TYR A 153 -22.89 11.98 4.45
N THR A 154 -21.67 11.55 4.10
CA THR A 154 -20.51 11.60 5.02
C THR A 154 -20.23 13.02 5.49
N LEU A 155 -20.29 14.01 4.58
CA LEU A 155 -20.12 15.41 4.93
C LEU A 155 -21.27 15.95 5.80
N THR A 156 -22.50 15.62 5.44
CA THR A 156 -23.71 16.08 6.16
C THR A 156 -23.73 15.52 7.58
N GLN A 157 -23.41 14.23 7.73
CA GLN A 157 -23.35 13.56 9.02
C GLN A 157 -22.17 14.05 9.85
N LEU A 158 -21.00 14.32 9.24
CA LEU A 158 -19.87 14.91 9.97
C LEU A 158 -20.21 16.28 10.54
N ALA A 159 -20.95 17.10 9.78
CA ALA A 159 -21.43 18.40 10.26
C ALA A 159 -22.47 18.26 11.38
N ARG A 160 -23.30 17.20 11.36
CA ARG A 160 -24.27 16.89 12.43
C ARG A 160 -23.58 16.45 13.72
N VAL A 161 -22.65 15.51 13.64
CA VAL A 161 -21.98 14.91 14.80
C VAL A 161 -20.99 15.90 15.43
N GLU A 162 -20.28 16.70 14.62
CA GLU A 162 -19.30 17.65 15.16
C GLU A 162 -19.32 19.04 14.49
N PRO A 163 -20.38 19.84 14.74
CA PRO A 163 -20.63 21.11 14.05
C PRO A 163 -19.53 22.16 14.27
N LYS A 164 -18.81 22.14 15.40
CA LYS A 164 -17.80 23.15 15.75
C LYS A 164 -16.38 22.82 15.29
N ARG A 165 -16.09 21.57 14.91
CA ARG A 165 -14.72 21.09 14.62
C ARG A 165 -14.59 20.22 13.36
N HIS A 166 -15.66 20.03 12.59
CA HIS A 166 -15.65 19.24 11.35
C HIS A 166 -14.46 19.56 10.40
N ARG A 167 -14.09 20.85 10.26
CA ARG A 167 -12.95 21.28 9.43
C ARG A 167 -11.60 20.78 9.94
N ARG A 168 -11.40 20.69 11.26
CA ARG A 168 -10.13 20.25 11.86
C ARG A 168 -9.92 18.75 11.69
N HIS A 169 -10.98 17.95 11.76
CA HIS A 169 -10.91 16.51 11.52
C HIS A 169 -10.62 16.18 10.07
N LEU A 170 -11.28 16.86 9.12
CA LEU A 170 -10.91 16.77 7.71
C LEU A 170 -9.44 17.15 7.47
N TRP A 171 -8.92 18.13 8.21
CA TRP A 171 -7.52 18.55 8.09
C TRP A 171 -6.55 17.54 8.72
N ARG A 172 -6.88 16.97 9.88
CA ARG A 172 -6.11 15.90 10.53
C ARG A 172 -6.08 14.63 9.68
N ALA A 173 -7.22 14.19 9.15
CA ALA A 173 -7.30 13.04 8.26
C ALA A 173 -6.50 13.24 6.97
N ARG A 174 -6.47 14.48 6.43
CA ARG A 174 -5.56 14.82 5.33
C ARG A 174 -4.09 14.76 5.73
N LEU A 175 -3.75 15.28 6.91
CA LEU A 175 -2.37 15.31 7.39
C LEU A 175 -1.87 13.90 7.71
N SER A 176 -2.70 13.03 8.29
CA SER A 176 -2.36 11.62 8.55
C SER A 176 -2.14 10.86 7.24
N ARG A 177 -2.99 11.08 6.22
CA ARG A 177 -2.76 10.55 4.85
C ARG A 177 -1.42 10.98 4.29
N LEU A 178 -1.12 12.28 4.32
CA LEU A 178 0.13 12.82 3.80
C LEU A 178 1.35 12.28 4.56
N TRP A 179 1.22 12.09 5.87
CA TRP A 179 2.26 11.51 6.72
C TRP A 179 2.51 10.03 6.39
N LYS A 180 1.46 9.22 6.20
CA LYS A 180 1.56 7.81 5.78
C LYS A 180 2.19 7.67 4.38
N VAL A 181 1.87 8.57 3.44
CA VAL A 181 2.54 8.66 2.12
C VAL A 181 4.04 8.92 2.30
N TYR A 182 4.39 9.91 3.13
CA TYR A 182 5.78 10.26 3.41
C TYR A 182 6.57 9.09 4.02
N LEU A 183 6.02 8.42 5.04
CA LEU A 183 6.69 7.29 5.69
C LEU A 183 6.95 6.13 4.71
N ARG A 184 6.05 5.86 3.76
CA ARG A 184 6.27 4.83 2.74
C ARG A 184 7.34 5.21 1.73
N LEU A 185 7.37 6.46 1.27
CA LEU A 185 8.46 6.96 0.44
C LEU A 185 9.80 6.85 1.16
N ALA A 186 9.83 7.19 2.46
CA ALA A 186 11.02 7.04 3.29
C ALA A 186 11.43 5.56 3.47
N THR A 187 10.48 4.65 3.64
CA THR A 187 10.76 3.20 3.79
C THR A 187 11.28 2.60 2.49
N GLY A 188 10.69 2.97 1.34
CA GLY A 188 11.18 2.57 0.02
C GLY A 188 12.60 3.08 -0.25
N LEU A 189 12.88 4.34 0.12
CA LEU A 189 14.22 4.92 0.01
C LEU A 189 15.23 4.26 0.96
N SER A 190 14.79 3.91 2.17
CA SER A 190 15.60 3.17 3.16
C SER A 190 16.01 1.78 2.65
N GLY A 191 15.10 1.06 1.98
CA GLY A 191 15.42 -0.25 1.37
C GLY A 191 16.51 -0.15 0.29
N ILE A 192 16.47 0.90 -0.54
CA ILE A 192 17.48 1.14 -1.58
C ILE A 192 18.82 1.50 -0.94
N LEU A 193 18.83 2.42 0.03
CA LEU A 193 20.06 2.82 0.73
C LEU A 193 20.66 1.67 1.52
N GLY A 194 19.85 0.85 2.18
CA GLY A 194 20.28 -0.34 2.91
C GLY A 194 20.87 -1.41 1.98
N SER A 195 20.23 -1.67 0.84
CA SER A 195 20.76 -2.58 -0.18
C SER A 195 22.08 -2.08 -0.75
N MET A 196 22.19 -0.79 -1.05
CA MET A 196 23.42 -0.17 -1.54
C MET A 196 24.54 -0.27 -0.50
N LEU A 197 24.26 0.03 0.77
CA LEU A 197 25.22 -0.03 1.85
C LEU A 197 25.72 -1.47 2.07
N LEU A 198 24.82 -2.45 2.12
CA LEU A 198 25.17 -3.86 2.24
C LEU A 198 25.99 -4.35 1.04
N THR A 199 25.64 -3.91 -0.17
CA THR A 199 26.39 -4.27 -1.38
C THR A 199 27.82 -3.73 -1.32
N ILE A 200 28.00 -2.46 -0.90
CA ILE A 200 29.34 -1.87 -0.71
C ILE A 200 30.10 -2.64 0.37
N GLN A 201 29.46 -2.96 1.51
CA GLN A 201 30.12 -3.68 2.59
C GLN A 201 30.58 -5.08 2.17
N TYR A 202 29.72 -5.85 1.49
CA TYR A 202 29.99 -7.24 1.13
C TYR A 202 30.89 -7.40 -0.09
N PHE A 203 30.75 -6.53 -1.10
CA PHE A 203 31.44 -6.70 -2.37
C PHE A 203 32.61 -5.74 -2.59
N VAL A 204 32.70 -4.66 -1.81
CA VAL A 204 33.80 -3.69 -1.94
C VAL A 204 34.70 -3.71 -0.71
N LEU A 205 34.14 -3.71 0.50
CA LEU A 205 34.93 -3.63 1.73
C LEU A 205 35.41 -5.00 2.21
N LEU A 206 34.55 -6.02 2.29
CA LEU A 206 34.93 -7.34 2.79
C LEU A 206 36.01 -8.07 1.97
N PRO A 207 36.02 -8.03 0.62
CA PRO A 207 37.01 -8.75 -0.17
C PRO A 207 38.48 -8.38 0.09
N PRO A 208 38.88 -7.09 0.18
CA PRO A 208 40.26 -6.73 0.50
C PRO A 208 40.66 -7.15 1.92
N PHE A 209 39.76 -7.05 2.92
CA PHE A 209 40.04 -7.54 4.27
C PHE A 209 40.18 -9.06 4.32
N ALA A 210 39.32 -9.81 3.63
CA ALA A 210 39.42 -11.26 3.51
C ALA A 210 40.72 -11.68 2.81
N TRP A 211 41.14 -10.95 1.77
CA TRP A 211 42.41 -11.19 1.08
C TRP A 211 43.62 -10.92 1.99
N LEU A 212 43.62 -9.80 2.71
CA LEU A 212 44.67 -9.47 3.69
C LEU A 212 44.72 -10.50 4.82
N ALA A 213 43.58 -10.92 5.37
CA ALA A 213 43.50 -11.96 6.40
C ALA A 213 44.04 -13.30 5.89
N LYS A 214 43.65 -13.73 4.68
CA LYS A 214 44.18 -14.96 4.05
C LYS A 214 45.69 -14.86 3.75
N ARG A 215 46.21 -13.66 3.54
CA ARG A 215 47.65 -13.42 3.35
C ARG A 215 48.39 -13.44 4.69
N ALA A 216 47.80 -12.89 5.75
CA ALA A 216 48.34 -12.92 7.11
C ALA A 216 48.33 -14.34 7.69
N ALA A 217 47.23 -15.09 7.55
CA ALA A 217 47.13 -16.49 7.98
C ALA A 217 48.14 -17.41 7.27
N ARG A 218 48.56 -17.07 6.04
CA ARG A 218 49.66 -17.78 5.35
C ARG A 218 51.06 -17.44 5.88
N ARG A 219 51.19 -16.38 6.66
CA ARG A 219 52.43 -15.97 7.34
C ARG A 219 52.49 -16.45 8.78
N GLU A 220 51.37 -16.89 9.33
CA GLU A 220 51.35 -17.58 10.62
C GLU A 220 51.90 -19.00 10.45
N LEU A 221 52.85 -19.37 11.30
CA LEU A 221 53.37 -20.72 11.37
C LEU A 221 52.27 -21.65 11.88
N SER A 222 51.91 -22.65 11.08
CA SER A 222 50.91 -23.64 11.47
C SER A 222 51.49 -24.58 12.52
N GLY A 223 51.10 -24.41 13.79
CA GLY A 223 51.35 -25.38 14.85
C GLY A 223 51.60 -24.75 16.22
N TRP A 224 51.46 -25.58 17.27
CA TRP A 224 51.93 -25.23 18.61
C TRP A 224 53.45 -25.26 18.62
N THR A 225 54.09 -24.10 18.74
CA THR A 225 55.54 -24.04 19.00
C THR A 225 55.78 -24.34 20.47
N ILE A 226 56.39 -25.50 20.75
CA ILE A 226 56.89 -25.84 22.08
C ILE A 226 57.99 -24.82 22.41
N VAL A 227 57.77 -24.01 23.45
CA VAL A 227 58.81 -23.14 24.00
C VAL A 227 59.86 -24.05 24.63
N SER A 228 61.08 -24.08 24.08
CA SER A 228 62.17 -24.85 24.67
C SER A 228 62.53 -24.28 26.05
N PRO A 229 62.53 -25.10 27.13
CA PRO A 229 62.99 -24.65 28.44
C PRO A 229 64.52 -24.64 28.42
N GLY A 230 65.11 -23.52 28.07
CA GLY A 230 66.57 -23.37 28.00
C GLY A 230 66.99 -21.96 28.39
N GLY A 231 67.34 -21.79 29.67
CA GLY A 231 67.96 -20.56 30.18
C GLY A 231 67.32 -19.96 31.44
N SER A 232 66.74 -20.76 32.34
CA SER A 232 66.53 -20.35 33.73
C SER A 232 67.86 -20.45 34.50
N GLU A 233 68.88 -19.71 34.07
CA GLU A 233 70.04 -19.40 34.91
C GLU A 233 69.75 -18.13 35.70
N SER A 234 69.08 -18.30 36.83
CA SER A 234 69.06 -17.36 37.96
C SER A 234 67.90 -17.79 38.85
N LEU A 235 68.15 -18.74 39.75
CA LEU A 235 67.46 -18.92 41.03
C LEU A 235 68.13 -20.10 41.76
N ASP A 236 69.45 -20.01 41.99
CA ASP A 236 70.14 -20.94 42.89
C ASP A 236 71.31 -20.23 43.57
N ARG A 237 70.96 -19.34 44.52
CA ARG A 237 71.83 -18.86 45.62
C ARG A 237 71.06 -17.88 46.52
N GLN A 238 70.18 -18.42 47.36
CA GLN A 238 69.78 -17.78 48.62
C GLN A 238 69.53 -18.86 49.68
N TYR A 239 70.57 -19.17 50.44
CA TYR A 239 70.56 -19.33 51.89
C TYR A 239 71.88 -18.81 52.42
#